data_AF-A0A0N0JL32-F1
#
_entry.id   AF-A0A0N0JL32-F1
#
_cell.length_a   1.000
_cell.length_b   1.000
_cell.length_c   1.000
_cell.angle_alpha   90.00
_cell.angle_beta   90.00
_cell.angle_gamma   90.00
#
_symmetry.space_group_name_H-M   'P 1'
#
loop_
_entity.id
_entity.type
_entity.pdbx_description
1 polymer ?
#
loop_
_entity_poly.entity_id
_entity_poly.type
_entity_poly.pdbx_seq_one_letter_code
_entity_poly.pdbx_strand_id
1 'polypeptide(L)' 'TPDPSREREGSLWTAEAERELKKIPFFVRGKAKRNTEAFAAAQGLATISLDTLYDAKAYHAR' A
#
# COMPACT_ATOMS: atom_id res chain seq x y z
N THR A 1 -24.71 -3.76 -16.31
CA THR A 1 -24.27 -3.68 -14.90
C THR A 1 -22.89 -3.04 -14.88
N PRO A 2 -22.68 -1.86 -14.26
CA PRO A 2 -21.32 -1.34 -14.10
C PRO A 2 -20.56 -2.24 -13.13
N ASP A 3 -19.38 -2.65 -13.57
CA ASP A 3 -18.46 -3.52 -12.84
C ASP A 3 -17.96 -2.81 -11.56
N PRO A 4 -18.17 -3.36 -10.35
CA PRO A 4 -17.72 -2.74 -9.10
C PRO A 4 -16.20 -2.73 -8.94
N SER A 5 -15.45 -3.25 -9.93
CA SER A 5 -13.98 -3.31 -9.93
C SER A 5 -13.30 -1.98 -10.29
N ARG A 6 -14.04 -0.87 -10.51
CA ARG A 6 -13.42 0.46 -10.55
C ARG A 6 -13.09 0.92 -9.13
N GLU A 7 -11.92 0.48 -8.72
CA GLU A 7 -11.07 1.02 -7.67
C GLU A 7 -11.20 2.55 -7.64
N ARG A 8 -11.38 3.09 -6.43
CA ARG A 8 -11.57 4.52 -6.22
C ARG A 8 -10.41 5.28 -6.89
N GLU A 9 -10.73 6.00 -7.96
CA GLU A 9 -9.87 6.80 -8.84
C GLU A 9 -9.13 7.98 -8.14
N GLY A 10 -8.85 7.88 -6.84
CA GLY A 10 -8.13 8.89 -6.07
C GLY A 10 -7.31 8.37 -4.89
N SER A 11 -7.24 7.06 -4.62
CA SER A 11 -6.32 6.51 -3.62
C SER A 11 -5.27 5.64 -4.30
N LEU A 12 -3.99 5.97 -4.10
CA LEU A 12 -2.85 5.15 -4.51
C LEU A 12 -2.90 3.73 -3.90
N TRP A 13 -3.72 3.50 -2.87
CA TRP A 13 -3.79 2.24 -2.14
C TRP A 13 -5.04 1.45 -2.51
N THR A 14 -4.88 0.14 -2.72
CA THR A 14 -6.05 -0.76 -2.82
C THR A 14 -6.72 -0.91 -1.45
N ALA A 15 -8.02 -1.20 -1.45
CA ALA A 15 -8.78 -1.38 -0.21
C ALA A 15 -8.19 -2.50 0.67
N GLU A 16 -7.59 -3.53 0.05
CA GLU A 16 -6.93 -4.63 0.75
C GLU A 16 -5.62 -4.18 1.40
N ALA A 17 -4.80 -3.43 0.68
CA ALA A 17 -3.55 -2.87 1.21
C ALA A 17 -3.84 -1.90 2.38
N GLU A 18 -4.88 -1.06 2.27
CA GLU A 18 -5.30 -0.18 3.37
C GLU A 18 -5.77 -0.95 4.62
N ARG A 19 -6.50 -2.06 4.42
CA ARG A 19 -6.93 -2.93 5.53
C ARG A 19 -5.73 -3.58 6.23
N GLU A 20 -4.74 -4.03 5.47
CA GLU A 20 -3.53 -4.63 6.03
C GLU A 20 -2.67 -3.58 6.75
N LEU A 21 -2.53 -2.38 6.16
CA LEU A 21 -1.85 -1.25 6.79
C LEU A 21 -2.48 -0.86 8.14
N LYS A 22 -3.81 -0.98 8.29
CA LYS A 22 -4.51 -0.71 9.56
C LYS A 22 -4.16 -1.70 10.67
N LYS A 23 -3.71 -2.92 10.35
CA LYS A 23 -3.23 -3.89 11.36
C LYS A 23 -1.91 -3.46 11.99
N ILE A 24 -1.15 -2.60 11.32
CA ILE A 24 0.09 -2.04 11.86
C ILE A 24 -0.26 -1.05 13.00
N PRO A 25 0.39 -1.16 14.17
CA PRO A 25 0.16 -0.25 15.29
C PRO A 25 0.34 1.22 14.89
N PHE A 26 -0.52 2.11 15.40
CA PHE A 26 -0.62 3.49 14.91
C PHE A 26 0.71 4.26 15.00
N PHE A 27 1.52 4.01 16.04
CA PHE A 27 2.80 4.67 16.27
C PHE A 27 3.88 4.33 15.22
N VAL A 28 3.74 3.20 14.51
CA VAL A 28 4.63 2.81 13.38
C VAL A 28 3.93 2.85 12.03
N ARG A 29 2.60 2.91 11.98
CA ARG A 29 1.81 2.91 10.73
C ARG A 29 2.21 4.01 9.76
N GLY A 30 2.45 5.22 10.25
CA GLY A 30 2.88 6.35 9.41
C GLY A 30 4.25 6.15 8.77
N LYS A 31 5.14 5.38 9.40
CA LYS A 31 6.43 4.97 8.82
C LYS A 31 6.22 3.88 7.77
N ALA A 32 5.42 2.85 8.08
CA ALA A 32 5.11 1.77 7.15
C ALA A 32 4.45 2.28 5.85
N LYS A 33 3.50 3.22 5.97
CA LYS A 33 2.84 3.86 4.82
C LYS A 33 3.86 4.53 3.89
N ARG A 34 4.68 5.44 4.43
CA ARG A 34 5.70 6.17 3.66
C ARG A 34 6.74 5.26 3.03
N ASN A 35 7.18 4.22 3.74
CA ASN A 35 8.10 3.23 3.21
C ASN A 35 7.50 2.49 2.01
N THR A 36 6.22 2.15 2.08
CA THR A 36 5.50 1.48 0.98
C THR A 36 5.31 2.40 -0.21
N GLU A 37 4.96 3.66 0.02
CA GLU A 37 4.85 4.68 -1.02
C GLU A 37 6.19 4.95 -1.71
N ALA A 38 7.28 5.03 -0.94
CA ALA A 38 8.62 5.19 -1.49
C ALA A 38 9.06 3.97 -2.31
N PHE A 39 8.76 2.76 -1.82
CA PHE A 39 9.03 1.53 -2.55
C PHE A 39 8.24 1.47 -3.87
N ALA A 40 6.94 1.74 -3.83
CA ALA A 40 6.09 1.77 -5.02
C ALA A 40 6.59 2.80 -6.04
N ALA A 41 6.93 4.02 -5.60
CA ALA A 41 7.50 5.05 -6.46
C ALA A 41 8.84 4.62 -7.09
N ALA A 42 9.72 3.96 -6.32
CA ALA A 42 10.99 3.45 -6.83
C ALA A 42 10.82 2.32 -7.85
N GLN A 43 9.73 1.53 -7.74
CA GLN A 43 9.36 0.49 -8.70
C GLN A 43 8.51 1.00 -9.87
N GLY A 44 8.12 2.29 -9.87
CA GLY A 44 7.23 2.86 -10.89
C GLY A 44 5.79 2.35 -10.81
N LEU A 45 5.36 1.86 -9.64
CA LEU A 45 4.00 1.35 -9.42
C LEU A 45 3.04 2.51 -9.14
N ALA A 46 1.98 2.60 -9.95
CA ALA A 46 0.91 3.59 -9.77
C ALA A 46 -0.08 3.20 -8.67
N THR A 47 -0.13 1.93 -8.29
CA THR A 47 -1.07 1.38 -7.30
C THR A 47 -0.32 0.53 -6.28
N ILE A 48 -0.62 0.74 -5.01
CA ILE A 48 -0.09 0.00 -3.87
C ILE A 48 -1.07 -1.12 -3.55
N SER A 49 -0.73 -2.31 -4.05
CA SER A 49 -1.42 -3.56 -3.75
C SER A 49 -0.95 -4.15 -2.41
N LEU A 50 -1.62 -5.22 -1.98
CA LEU A 50 -1.22 -5.98 -0.80
C LEU A 50 0.19 -6.56 -0.96
N ASP A 51 0.54 -7.03 -2.16
CA ASP A 51 1.87 -7.56 -2.47
C ASP A 51 2.94 -6.47 -2.34
N THR A 52 2.65 -5.28 -2.89
CA THR A 52 3.55 -4.11 -2.81
C THR A 52 3.85 -3.74 -1.35
N LEU A 53 2.86 -3.82 -0.47
CA LEU A 53 3.03 -3.59 0.97
C LEU A 53 3.95 -4.65 1.62
N TYR A 54 3.82 -5.91 1.25
CA TYR A 54 4.69 -6.98 1.78
C TYR A 54 6.12 -6.85 1.27
N ASP A 55 6.30 -6.59 -0.02
CA ASP A 55 7.62 -6.38 -0.62
C ASP A 55 8.33 -5.18 0.01
N ALA A 56 7.62 -4.06 0.19
CA ALA A 56 8.16 -2.89 0.87
C ALA A 56 8.55 -3.21 2.33
N LYS A 57 7.73 -3.99 3.04
CA LYS A 57 8.04 -4.40 4.42
C LYS A 57 9.31 -5.26 4.46
N ALA A 58 9.48 -6.20 3.52
CA ALA A 58 10.68 -7.03 3.43
C ALA A 58 11.93 -6.20 3.08
N TYR A 59 11.80 -5.24 2.15
CA TYR A 59 12.89 -4.34 1.76
C TYR A 59 13.37 -3.45 2.92
N HIS A 60 12.45 -2.92 3.71
CA HIS A 60 12.75 -2.00 4.82
C HIS A 60 12.98 -2.67 6.19
N ALA A 61 12.80 -3.99 6.29
CA ALA A 61 13.10 -4.75 7.51
C ALA A 61 14.59 -5.15 7.61
N ARG A 62 15.41 -4.78 6.63
CA ARG A 62 16.85 -4.95 6.63
C ARG A 62 17.57 -3.95 7.55
#